data_AF-A0A8S3SU02-F1
#
_entry.id   AF-A0A8S3SU02-F1
#
_cell.length_a   1.000
_cell.length_b   1.000
_cell.length_c   1.000
_cell.angle_alpha   90.00
_cell.angle_beta   90.00
_cell.angle_gamma   90.00
#
_symmetry.space_group_name_H-M   'P 1'
#
loop_
_entity.id
_entity.type
_entity.pdbx_description
1 polymer ?
#
loop_
_entity_poly.entity_id
_entity_poly.type
_entity_poly.pdbx_seq_one_letter_code
_entity_poly.pdbx_strand_id
1 'polypeptide(L)'
;MGESMCPNEDTEIGVGDDVKRWRFILNELKNHPKISEESFVALEEVLTNVFFRSEKLFASCSFVDKYQRIMTGIFEANDYDFYLQKVKHEIIPDTFEINIRRHYHMIIQEISVSKILDQMMTNCVLTSDDRRHIEQPVRQAEQNQALLDIIIDRNRSTFDIFIDALRDSGYDGIAELLRCDLEDTKEDTRTAQMEGLSAWTVPLHKVRLQKNYVDIISNIKHEAIVDHLISCELLTIDDQQTIEACPAQTEKNRKLMDRLLHCGEKCFMEFLNALRSDDIYADLANQIEQTGVTSIDIANLQSCYTKM
;
A
#
# COMPACT_ATOMS: atom_id res chain seq x y z
N MET A 1 -29.18 52.38 5.73
CA MET A 1 -29.41 50.93 5.70
C MET A 1 -28.37 50.38 4.75
N GLY A 2 -27.29 49.81 5.29
CA GLY A 2 -26.19 49.27 4.49
C GLY A 2 -26.47 47.82 4.16
N GLU A 3 -26.48 47.49 2.87
CA GLU A 3 -26.61 46.12 2.39
C GLU A 3 -25.29 45.39 2.63
N SER A 4 -25.39 44.30 3.39
CA SER A 4 -24.34 43.32 3.63
C SER A 4 -24.12 42.50 2.37
N MET A 5 -23.04 42.76 1.63
CA MET A 5 -22.58 41.87 0.57
C MET A 5 -21.93 40.63 1.19
N CYS A 6 -22.55 39.48 1.00
CA CYS A 6 -21.87 38.19 1.17
C CYS A 6 -20.81 38.07 0.06
N PRO A 7 -19.57 37.63 0.37
CA PRO A 7 -18.59 37.35 -0.66
C PRO A 7 -19.00 36.10 -1.45
N ASN A 8 -18.92 36.19 -2.77
CA ASN A 8 -19.15 35.07 -3.70
C ASN A 8 -18.11 33.96 -3.49
N GLU A 9 -18.56 32.71 -3.37
CA GLU A 9 -17.76 31.50 -3.12
C GLU A 9 -17.04 30.92 -4.37
N ASP A 10 -16.84 31.71 -5.42
CA ASP A 10 -16.10 31.29 -6.62
C ASP A 10 -14.74 31.99 -6.69
N THR A 11 -13.89 31.75 -5.69
CA THR A 11 -12.48 32.15 -5.79
C THR A 11 -11.71 30.97 -6.38
N GLU A 12 -11.24 31.11 -7.62
CA GLU A 12 -10.27 30.16 -8.20
C GLU A 12 -9.12 29.97 -7.22
N ILE A 13 -9.03 28.76 -6.65
CA ILE A 13 -7.95 28.38 -5.74
C ILE A 13 -6.71 28.20 -6.61
N GLY A 14 -5.80 29.18 -6.55
CA GLY A 14 -4.51 29.07 -7.23
C GLY A 14 -3.66 27.97 -6.59
N VAL A 15 -2.84 27.29 -7.39
CA VAL A 15 -1.89 26.23 -6.95
C VAL A 15 -1.05 26.63 -5.71
N GLY A 16 -0.82 27.94 -5.52
CA GLY A 16 -0.13 28.47 -4.35
C GLY A 16 -0.88 28.33 -3.01
N ASP A 17 -2.20 28.13 -3.02
CA ASP A 17 -3.01 27.96 -1.81
C ASP A 17 -3.07 26.50 -1.35
N ASP A 18 -2.95 25.54 -2.27
CA ASP A 18 -2.80 24.12 -1.92
C ASP A 18 -1.45 23.88 -1.22
N VAL A 19 -0.34 24.41 -1.75
CA VAL A 19 0.98 24.29 -1.08
C VAL A 19 0.94 24.84 0.36
N LYS A 20 0.23 25.96 0.58
CA LYS A 20 0.07 26.53 1.93
C LYS A 20 -0.78 25.64 2.83
N ARG A 21 -1.90 25.12 2.31
CA ARG A 21 -2.80 24.21 3.03
C ARG A 21 -2.08 22.92 3.43
N TRP A 22 -1.21 22.43 2.57
CA TRP A 22 -0.39 21.26 2.82
C TRP A 22 0.74 21.48 3.80
N ARG A 23 1.45 22.61 3.71
CA ARG A 23 2.40 23.02 4.75
C ARG A 23 1.72 23.17 6.10
N PHE A 24 0.48 23.67 6.13
CA PHE A 24 -0.32 23.73 7.36
C PHE A 24 -0.63 22.33 7.90
N ILE A 25 -1.12 21.40 7.07
CA ILE A 25 -1.40 20.00 7.48
C ILE A 25 -0.13 19.32 7.99
N LEU A 26 0.99 19.44 7.28
CA LEU A 26 2.29 18.94 7.73
C LEU A 26 2.68 19.52 9.09
N ASN A 27 2.49 20.82 9.28
CA ASN A 27 2.82 21.46 10.55
C ASN A 27 1.91 20.99 11.71
N GLU A 28 0.62 20.75 11.45
CA GLU A 28 -0.30 20.16 12.43
C GLU A 28 0.07 18.71 12.76
N LEU A 29 0.42 17.90 11.75
CA LEU A 29 0.86 16.52 11.93
C LEU A 29 2.19 16.43 12.69
N LYS A 30 3.12 17.36 12.45
CA LYS A 30 4.39 17.46 13.18
C LYS A 30 4.18 17.68 14.67
N ASN A 31 3.15 18.46 15.02
CA ASN A 31 2.82 18.77 16.41
C ASN A 31 1.90 17.73 17.05
N HIS A 32 1.50 16.68 16.31
CA HIS A 32 0.56 15.70 16.81
C HIS A 32 1.26 14.68 17.73
N PRO A 33 0.81 14.50 18.99
CA PRO A 33 1.55 13.75 20.01
C PRO A 33 1.64 12.23 19.76
N LYS A 34 0.89 11.72 18.78
CA LYS A 34 0.88 10.29 18.41
C LYS A 34 1.73 9.97 17.17
N ILE A 35 2.26 10.99 16.49
CA ILE A 35 3.08 10.78 15.30
C ILE A 35 4.54 10.84 15.76
N SER A 36 5.27 9.74 15.56
CA SER A 36 6.70 9.72 15.86
C SER A 36 7.45 10.62 14.87
N GLU A 37 8.59 11.18 15.29
CA GLU A 37 9.44 11.99 14.41
C GLU A 37 9.86 11.20 13.15
N GLU A 38 10.13 9.89 13.30
CA GLU A 38 10.48 9.00 12.19
C GLU A 38 9.32 8.82 11.19
N SER A 39 8.09 8.64 11.70
CA SER A 39 6.89 8.58 10.87
C SER A 39 6.62 9.92 10.17
N PHE A 40 6.92 11.04 10.84
CA PHE A 40 6.79 12.37 10.26
C PHE A 40 7.80 12.60 9.12
N VAL A 41 9.06 12.23 9.32
CA VAL A 41 10.10 12.32 8.27
C VAL A 41 9.74 11.47 7.06
N ALA A 42 9.26 10.24 7.26
CA ALA A 42 8.79 9.38 6.17
C ALA A 42 7.59 10.00 5.43
N LEU A 43 6.66 10.61 6.16
CA LEU A 43 5.51 11.31 5.57
C LEU A 43 5.96 12.55 4.77
N GLU A 44 6.90 13.33 5.30
CA GLU A 44 7.46 14.51 4.65
C GLU A 44 8.20 14.13 3.36
N GLU A 45 8.94 13.00 3.35
CA GLU A 45 9.62 12.50 2.17
C GLU A 45 8.64 11.99 1.11
N VAL A 46 7.59 11.26 1.52
CA VAL A 46 6.50 10.83 0.62
C VAL A 46 5.79 12.05 0.03
N LEU A 47 5.44 13.02 0.87
CA LEU A 47 4.74 14.23 0.42
C LEU A 47 5.63 15.09 -0.45
N THR A 48 6.92 15.23 -0.16
CA THR A 48 7.87 15.97 -1.00
C THR A 48 8.02 15.30 -2.36
N ASN A 49 8.09 13.97 -2.43
CA ASN A 49 8.11 13.22 -3.68
C ASN A 49 6.79 13.35 -4.46
N VAL A 50 5.64 13.32 -3.77
CA VAL A 50 4.33 13.58 -4.37
C VAL A 50 4.26 15.02 -4.91
N PHE A 51 4.70 16.01 -4.14
CA PHE A 51 4.72 17.44 -4.52
C PHE A 51 5.62 17.71 -5.73
N PHE A 52 6.85 17.19 -5.71
CA PHE A 52 7.79 17.35 -6.81
C PHE A 52 7.27 16.72 -8.10
N ARG A 53 6.54 15.60 -8.01
CA ARG A 53 5.90 14.94 -9.16
C ARG A 53 4.61 15.62 -9.61
N SER A 54 3.90 16.30 -8.72
CA SER A 54 2.56 16.85 -8.97
C SER A 54 2.54 18.33 -9.36
N GLU A 55 3.63 19.07 -9.16
CA GLU A 55 3.80 20.44 -9.69
C GLU A 55 3.62 20.52 -11.23
N LYS A 56 3.65 19.38 -11.93
CA LYS A 56 3.34 19.26 -13.37
C LYS A 56 1.91 18.78 -13.71
N LEU A 57 1.10 18.32 -12.77
CA LEU A 57 -0.11 17.53 -13.04
C LEU A 57 -1.42 18.02 -12.39
N PHE A 58 -1.39 19.06 -11.54
CA PHE A 58 -2.56 19.51 -10.75
C PHE A 58 -3.72 20.18 -11.51
N ALA A 59 -3.77 20.11 -12.84
CA ALA A 59 -4.88 20.69 -13.60
C ALA A 59 -6.17 19.83 -13.63
N SER A 60 -6.21 18.66 -12.97
CA SER A 60 -7.39 17.77 -13.01
C SER A 60 -7.92 17.40 -11.62
N CYS A 61 -9.20 17.71 -11.37
CA CYS A 61 -9.87 17.67 -10.08
C CYS A 61 -10.00 16.29 -9.40
N SER A 62 -9.66 15.17 -10.06
CA SER A 62 -9.90 13.83 -9.51
C SER A 62 -8.95 13.43 -8.37
N PHE A 63 -7.74 14.01 -8.31
CA PHE A 63 -6.76 13.69 -7.29
C PHE A 63 -7.11 14.28 -5.93
N VAL A 64 -7.56 15.55 -5.91
CA VAL A 64 -7.93 16.26 -4.67
C VAL A 64 -9.11 15.58 -4.00
N ASP A 65 -10.13 15.19 -4.77
CA ASP A 65 -11.30 14.49 -4.23
C ASP A 65 -10.96 13.09 -3.69
N LYS A 66 -10.12 12.31 -4.40
CA LYS A 66 -9.63 11.01 -3.90
C LYS A 66 -8.83 11.19 -2.61
N TYR A 67 -7.90 12.15 -2.59
CA TYR A 67 -7.04 12.39 -1.43
C TYR A 67 -7.82 12.88 -0.21
N GLN A 68 -8.75 13.82 -0.40
CA GLN A 68 -9.59 14.34 0.67
C GLN A 68 -10.48 13.24 1.27
N ARG A 69 -11.03 12.36 0.43
CA ARG A 69 -11.81 11.20 0.90
C ARG A 69 -10.95 10.23 1.74
N ILE A 70 -9.69 10.03 1.37
CA ILE A 70 -8.74 9.20 2.13
C ILE A 70 -8.37 9.86 3.46
N MET A 71 -8.08 11.18 3.46
CA MET A 71 -7.77 11.92 4.68
C MET A 71 -8.92 11.97 5.67
N THR A 72 -10.16 12.16 5.21
CA THR A 72 -11.34 12.07 6.08
C THR A 72 -11.44 10.67 6.71
N GLY A 73 -11.19 9.61 5.93
CA GLY A 73 -11.14 8.25 6.48
C GLY A 73 -10.01 8.03 7.49
N ILE A 74 -8.84 8.66 7.29
CA ILE A 74 -7.68 8.59 8.21
C ILE A 74 -8.05 9.13 9.60
N PHE A 75 -8.74 10.28 9.66
CA PHE A 75 -9.12 10.90 10.93
C PHE A 75 -10.24 10.14 11.66
N GLU A 76 -11.09 9.42 10.93
CA GLU A 76 -12.23 8.70 11.52
C GLU A 76 -11.88 7.30 12.05
N ALA A 77 -10.90 6.59 11.45
CA ALA A 77 -10.67 5.17 11.71
C ALA A 77 -9.48 4.83 12.63
N ASN A 78 -8.58 5.79 12.93
CA ASN A 78 -7.48 5.62 13.91
C ASN A 78 -6.50 4.43 13.66
N ASP A 79 -6.48 3.84 12.46
CA ASP A 79 -5.64 2.67 12.10
C ASP A 79 -4.56 3.03 11.06
N TYR A 80 -3.54 3.76 11.51
CA TYR A 80 -2.53 4.39 10.65
C TYR A 80 -1.75 3.42 9.74
N ASP A 81 -1.55 2.16 10.14
CA ASP A 81 -0.80 1.16 9.35
C ASP A 81 -1.60 0.67 8.13
N PHE A 82 -2.90 0.38 8.31
CA PHE A 82 -3.82 0.06 7.21
C PHE A 82 -3.88 1.22 6.20
N TYR A 83 -3.87 2.47 6.68
CA TYR A 83 -3.91 3.63 5.81
C TYR A 83 -2.58 3.94 5.13
N LEU A 84 -1.43 3.72 5.76
CA LEU A 84 -0.13 3.83 5.05
C LEU A 84 -0.06 2.83 3.90
N GLN A 85 -0.61 1.62 4.08
CA GLN A 85 -0.74 0.64 3.01
C GLN A 85 -1.71 1.14 1.91
N LYS A 86 -2.87 1.68 2.31
CA LYS A 86 -3.87 2.22 1.37
C LYS A 86 -3.37 3.44 0.60
N VAL A 87 -2.73 4.41 1.25
CA VAL A 87 -2.11 5.60 0.65
C VAL A 87 -1.01 5.18 -0.33
N LYS A 88 -0.18 4.20 0.04
CA LYS A 88 0.87 3.69 -0.83
C LYS A 88 0.35 3.01 -2.10
N HIS A 89 -0.82 2.37 -2.04
CA HIS A 89 -1.43 1.69 -3.19
C HIS A 89 -2.45 2.54 -3.96
N GLU A 90 -3.12 3.51 -3.34
CA GLU A 90 -4.19 4.31 -3.96
C GLU A 90 -3.75 5.75 -4.31
N ILE A 91 -2.76 6.32 -3.61
CA ILE A 91 -2.33 7.73 -3.80
C ILE A 91 -1.03 7.83 -4.60
N ILE A 92 -0.15 6.83 -4.51
CA ILE A 92 1.05 6.79 -5.35
C ILE A 92 0.64 6.06 -6.64
N PRO A 93 0.44 6.76 -7.77
CA PRO A 93 0.11 6.09 -9.01
C PRO A 93 1.22 5.09 -9.32
N ASP A 94 0.82 3.86 -9.66
CA ASP A 94 1.75 2.81 -10.01
C ASP A 94 2.68 3.31 -11.13
N THR A 95 3.92 2.82 -11.17
CA THR A 95 4.92 3.30 -12.13
C THR A 95 4.42 3.22 -13.58
N PHE A 96 3.54 2.26 -13.89
CA PHE A 96 2.93 2.15 -15.22
C PHE A 96 1.90 3.24 -15.52
N GLU A 97 1.12 3.70 -14.53
CA GLU A 97 0.17 4.80 -14.70
C GLU A 97 0.92 6.08 -15.06
N ILE A 98 2.02 6.36 -14.34
CA ILE A 98 2.88 7.52 -14.62
C ILE A 98 3.41 7.45 -16.06
N ASN A 99 3.82 6.27 -16.52
CA ASN A 99 4.36 6.07 -17.87
C ASN A 99 3.29 6.25 -18.95
N ILE A 100 2.09 5.71 -18.75
CA ILE A 100 0.95 5.96 -19.67
C ILE A 100 0.66 7.46 -19.73
N ARG A 101 0.56 8.14 -18.58
CA ARG A 101 0.25 9.58 -18.53
C ARG A 101 1.35 10.43 -19.18
N ARG A 102 2.62 10.06 -19.01
CA ARG A 102 3.76 10.74 -19.62
C ARG A 102 3.71 10.69 -21.15
N HIS A 103 3.34 9.54 -21.71
CA HIS A 103 3.31 9.29 -23.15
C HIS A 103 1.90 9.36 -23.76
N TYR A 104 0.92 9.85 -22.99
CA TYR A 104 -0.51 9.76 -23.28
C TYR A 104 -0.89 10.30 -24.66
N HIS A 105 -0.41 11.51 -24.98
CA HIS A 105 -0.72 12.16 -26.26
C HIS A 105 -0.17 11.39 -27.46
N MET A 106 1.05 10.83 -27.36
CA MET A 106 1.65 10.03 -28.42
C MET A 106 0.84 8.76 -28.64
N ILE A 107 0.52 8.04 -27.55
CA ILE A 107 -0.26 6.79 -27.61
C ILE A 107 -1.61 7.04 -28.27
N ILE A 108 -2.33 8.08 -27.86
CA ILE A 108 -3.64 8.45 -28.42
C ILE A 108 -3.59 8.73 -29.92
N GLN A 109 -2.47 9.21 -30.46
CA GLN A 109 -2.36 9.53 -31.88
C GLN A 109 -1.91 8.34 -32.73
N GLU A 110 -1.11 7.43 -32.17
CA GLU A 110 -0.43 6.40 -32.94
C GLU A 110 -1.12 5.04 -32.91
N ILE A 111 -1.82 4.70 -31.82
CA ILE A 111 -2.45 3.38 -31.70
C ILE A 111 -3.82 3.34 -32.38
N SER A 112 -4.23 2.14 -32.79
CA SER A 112 -5.57 1.87 -33.28
C SER A 112 -6.26 0.89 -32.33
N VAL A 113 -7.24 1.39 -31.56
CA VAL A 113 -8.02 0.57 -30.62
C VAL A 113 -8.49 -0.74 -31.22
N SER A 114 -9.02 -0.74 -32.44
CA SER A 114 -9.62 -1.94 -33.04
C SER A 114 -8.63 -3.11 -33.17
N LYS A 115 -7.33 -2.84 -33.32
CA LYS A 115 -6.29 -3.89 -33.39
C LYS A 115 -5.95 -4.48 -32.02
N ILE A 116 -6.04 -3.66 -30.98
CA ILE A 116 -5.64 -4.01 -29.60
C ILE A 116 -6.81 -4.63 -28.84
N LEU A 117 -8.03 -4.12 -29.09
CA LEU A 117 -9.22 -4.41 -28.30
C LEU A 117 -9.60 -5.89 -28.35
N ASP A 118 -9.57 -6.51 -29.53
CA ASP A 118 -9.91 -7.94 -29.67
C ASP A 118 -8.93 -8.84 -28.90
N GLN A 119 -7.65 -8.46 -28.83
CA GLN A 119 -6.63 -9.20 -28.07
C GLN A 119 -6.85 -9.05 -26.56
N MET A 120 -7.15 -7.83 -26.09
CA MET A 120 -7.45 -7.60 -24.67
C MET A 120 -8.77 -8.25 -24.23
N MET A 121 -9.77 -8.33 -25.11
CA MET A 121 -11.01 -9.07 -24.89
C MET A 121 -10.76 -10.59 -24.84
N THR A 122 -9.91 -11.12 -25.74
CA THR A 122 -9.57 -12.55 -25.80
C THR A 122 -8.85 -13.02 -24.54
N ASN A 123 -8.01 -12.16 -23.95
CA ASN A 123 -7.35 -12.43 -22.67
C ASN A 123 -8.26 -12.19 -21.45
N CYS A 124 -9.56 -11.93 -21.66
CA CYS A 124 -10.56 -11.68 -20.62
C CYS A 124 -10.21 -10.50 -19.69
N VAL A 125 -9.36 -9.58 -20.15
CA VAL A 125 -9.00 -8.39 -19.38
C VAL A 125 -10.05 -7.32 -19.54
N LEU A 126 -10.73 -7.22 -20.69
CA LEU A 126 -11.83 -6.31 -20.91
C LEU A 126 -13.17 -7.06 -20.97
N THR A 127 -14.22 -6.40 -20.51
CA THR A 127 -15.60 -6.89 -20.55
C THR A 127 -16.31 -6.38 -21.81
N SER A 128 -17.48 -6.95 -22.11
CA SER A 128 -18.34 -6.45 -23.21
C SER A 128 -18.80 -5.01 -22.99
N ASP A 129 -18.96 -4.59 -21.73
CA ASP A 129 -19.37 -3.22 -21.40
C ASP A 129 -18.21 -2.24 -21.60
N ASP A 130 -16.98 -2.63 -21.24
CA ASP A 130 -15.77 -1.86 -21.55
C ASP A 130 -15.63 -1.65 -23.06
N ARG A 131 -15.79 -2.72 -23.85
CA ARG A 131 -15.76 -2.64 -25.32
C ARG A 131 -16.79 -1.65 -25.85
N ARG A 132 -18.04 -1.71 -25.36
CA ARG A 132 -19.08 -0.77 -25.77
C ARG A 132 -18.73 0.66 -25.39
N HIS A 133 -18.16 0.88 -24.21
CA HIS A 133 -17.73 2.20 -23.75
C HIS A 133 -16.60 2.76 -24.63
N ILE A 134 -15.62 1.93 -24.96
CA ILE A 134 -14.48 2.29 -25.81
C ILE A 134 -14.91 2.55 -27.26
N GLU A 135 -15.86 1.79 -27.81
CA GLU A 135 -16.33 1.93 -29.18
C GLU A 135 -17.41 3.02 -29.34
N GLN A 136 -17.97 3.54 -28.24
CA GLN A 136 -19.02 4.57 -28.27
C GLN A 136 -18.56 5.90 -28.90
N PRO A 137 -17.36 6.44 -28.62
CA PRO A 137 -16.86 7.62 -29.30
C PRO A 137 -16.62 7.39 -30.80
N VAL A 138 -16.86 8.42 -31.61
CA VAL A 138 -16.72 8.33 -33.07
C VAL A 138 -15.27 8.53 -33.50
N ARG A 139 -14.49 9.32 -32.76
CA ARG A 139 -13.12 9.65 -33.12
C ARG A 139 -12.15 8.65 -32.50
N GLN A 140 -11.21 8.15 -33.31
CA GLN A 140 -10.18 7.21 -32.85
C GLN A 140 -9.41 7.71 -31.63
N ALA A 141 -9.09 9.01 -31.57
CA ALA A 141 -8.40 9.60 -30.41
C ALA A 141 -9.22 9.48 -29.11
N GLU A 142 -10.54 9.67 -29.18
CA GLU A 142 -11.45 9.53 -28.03
C GLU A 142 -11.61 8.06 -27.62
N GLN A 143 -11.62 7.13 -28.59
CA GLN A 143 -11.62 5.69 -28.31
C GLN A 143 -10.30 5.25 -27.63
N ASN A 144 -9.17 5.74 -28.13
CA ASN A 144 -7.85 5.47 -27.56
C ASN A 144 -7.76 6.01 -26.12
N GLN A 145 -8.28 7.22 -25.89
CA GLN A 145 -8.41 7.80 -24.56
C GLN A 145 -9.23 6.91 -23.61
N ALA A 146 -10.44 6.49 -24.02
CA ALA A 146 -11.29 5.63 -23.21
C ALA A 146 -10.61 4.30 -22.84
N LEU A 147 -9.86 3.71 -23.77
CA LEU A 147 -9.07 2.51 -23.52
C LEU A 147 -7.98 2.75 -22.46
N LEU A 148 -7.22 3.84 -22.57
CA LEU A 148 -6.16 4.17 -21.63
C LEU A 148 -6.71 4.49 -20.23
N ASP A 149 -7.84 5.18 -20.15
CA ASP A 149 -8.49 5.50 -18.87
C ASP A 149 -8.88 4.20 -18.13
N ILE A 150 -9.43 3.20 -18.85
CA ILE A 150 -9.73 1.87 -18.29
C ILE A 150 -8.46 1.14 -17.83
N ILE A 151 -7.36 1.23 -18.58
CA ILE A 151 -6.09 0.58 -18.21
C ILE A 151 -5.50 1.22 -16.94
N ILE A 152 -5.53 2.55 -16.85
CA ILE A 152 -5.06 3.32 -15.70
C ILE A 152 -5.88 2.99 -14.45
N ASP A 153 -7.20 2.90 -14.58
CA ASP A 153 -8.09 2.59 -13.46
C ASP A 153 -7.99 1.13 -13.00
N ARG A 154 -7.24 0.28 -13.71
CA ARG A 154 -7.05 -1.14 -13.42
C ARG A 154 -5.65 -1.44 -12.91
N ASN A 155 -5.45 -2.71 -12.57
CA ASN A 155 -4.22 -3.19 -11.97
C ASN A 155 -3.08 -3.41 -13.00
N ARG A 156 -1.87 -3.61 -12.47
CA ARG A 156 -0.67 -3.90 -13.27
C ARG A 156 -0.79 -5.07 -14.24
N SER A 157 -1.53 -6.14 -13.90
CA SER A 157 -1.72 -7.26 -14.83
C SER A 157 -2.49 -6.86 -16.09
N THR A 158 -3.42 -5.90 -15.97
CA THR A 158 -4.12 -5.33 -17.13
C THR A 158 -3.15 -4.56 -18.04
N PHE A 159 -2.24 -3.81 -17.43
CA PHE A 159 -1.18 -3.11 -18.14
C PHE A 159 -0.24 -4.07 -18.88
N ASP A 160 0.22 -5.14 -18.24
CA ASP A 160 1.12 -6.11 -18.89
C ASP A 160 0.49 -6.73 -20.15
N ILE A 161 -0.81 -7.08 -20.07
CA ILE A 161 -1.56 -7.61 -21.21
C ILE A 161 -1.81 -6.54 -22.28
N PHE A 162 -1.99 -5.27 -21.90
CA PHE A 162 -2.03 -4.16 -22.86
C PHE A 162 -0.70 -4.02 -23.60
N ILE A 163 0.44 -4.15 -22.92
CA ILE A 163 1.75 -4.12 -23.56
C ILE A 163 1.91 -5.28 -24.56
N ASP A 164 1.51 -6.49 -24.18
CA ASP A 164 1.59 -7.63 -25.10
C ASP A 164 0.65 -7.43 -26.30
N ALA A 165 -0.56 -6.89 -26.10
CA ALA A 165 -1.48 -6.56 -27.18
C ALA A 165 -0.95 -5.46 -28.12
N LEU A 166 -0.19 -4.49 -27.60
CA LEU A 166 0.53 -3.50 -28.42
C LEU A 166 1.57 -4.18 -29.32
N ARG A 167 2.39 -5.08 -28.78
CA ARG A 167 3.41 -5.82 -29.54
C ARG A 167 2.78 -6.68 -30.63
N ASP A 168 1.75 -7.45 -30.27
CA ASP A 168 1.04 -8.32 -31.22
C ASP A 168 0.37 -7.53 -32.37
N SER A 169 0.02 -6.26 -32.10
CA SER A 169 -0.57 -5.33 -33.07
C SER A 169 0.46 -4.57 -33.91
N GLY A 170 1.76 -4.81 -33.70
CA GLY A 170 2.87 -4.15 -34.41
C GLY A 170 3.26 -2.78 -33.85
N TYR A 171 2.89 -2.47 -32.60
CA TYR A 171 3.25 -1.24 -31.89
C TYR A 171 4.45 -1.46 -30.94
N ASP A 172 5.46 -2.22 -31.38
CA ASP A 172 6.62 -2.57 -30.55
C ASP A 172 7.34 -1.35 -29.96
N GLY A 173 7.48 -0.27 -30.73
CA GLY A 173 8.13 0.95 -30.26
C GLY A 173 7.42 1.60 -29.07
N ILE A 174 6.08 1.62 -29.08
CA ILE A 174 5.28 2.16 -27.98
C ILE A 174 5.31 1.20 -26.78
N ALA A 175 5.23 -0.11 -27.04
CA ALA A 175 5.33 -1.14 -26.01
C ALA A 175 6.67 -1.06 -25.26
N GLU A 176 7.79 -0.93 -25.97
CA GLU A 176 9.10 -0.81 -25.35
C GLU A 176 9.29 0.55 -24.66
N LEU A 177 8.80 1.66 -25.23
CA LEU A 177 8.83 2.96 -24.56
C LEU A 177 8.12 2.91 -23.20
N LEU A 178 6.97 2.24 -23.14
CA LEU A 178 6.21 2.07 -21.89
C LEU A 178 6.87 1.11 -20.90
N ARG A 179 7.68 0.16 -21.36
CA ARG A 179 8.46 -0.78 -20.50
C ARG A 179 9.78 -0.19 -20.01
N CYS A 180 10.55 0.51 -20.84
CA CYS A 180 11.87 1.06 -20.47
C CYS A 180 11.78 2.02 -19.28
N ASP A 181 10.76 2.90 -19.26
CA ASP A 181 10.55 3.83 -18.15
C ASP A 181 10.16 3.11 -16.83
N LEU A 182 9.87 1.79 -16.84
CA LEU A 182 9.70 0.98 -15.64
C LEU A 182 11.02 0.39 -15.14
N GLU A 183 11.98 0.12 -16.04
CA GLU A 183 13.23 -0.54 -15.71
C GLU A 183 14.30 0.42 -15.16
N ASP A 184 14.23 1.72 -15.51
CA ASP A 184 15.13 2.75 -14.97
C ASP A 184 14.98 2.96 -13.45
N THR A 185 13.87 2.48 -12.85
CA THR A 185 13.75 2.44 -11.38
C THR A 185 14.48 1.27 -10.72
N LYS A 186 15.07 0.35 -11.49
CA LYS A 186 15.80 -0.81 -10.96
C LYS A 186 17.33 -0.66 -10.99
N GLU A 187 17.91 0.21 -11.82
CA GLU A 187 19.38 0.21 -12.02
C GLU A 187 20.18 1.29 -11.28
N ASP A 188 19.56 2.39 -10.81
CA ASP A 188 20.28 3.42 -10.04
C ASP A 188 20.42 3.14 -8.53
N THR A 189 20.10 1.92 -8.08
CA THR A 189 20.22 1.49 -6.67
C THR A 189 21.46 0.63 -6.40
N ARG A 190 22.54 0.76 -7.18
CA ARG A 190 23.78 -0.01 -6.96
C ARG A 190 24.90 0.71 -6.20
N THR A 191 24.72 1.95 -5.74
CA THR A 191 25.81 2.65 -5.02
C THR A 191 25.45 3.47 -3.79
N ALA A 192 24.20 3.43 -3.30
CA ALA A 192 23.85 3.99 -2.00
C ALA A 192 23.69 2.85 -0.98
N GLN A 193 24.76 2.62 -0.22
CA GLN A 193 24.70 1.96 1.08
C GLN A 193 23.78 2.74 2.04
N MET A 194 22.96 2.00 2.78
CA MET A 194 22.09 2.35 3.92
C MET A 194 20.60 2.59 3.61
N GLU A 195 19.79 1.73 4.26
CA GLU A 195 18.48 2.01 4.86
C GLU A 195 17.40 2.60 3.94
N GLY A 196 16.70 1.72 3.22
CA GLY A 196 15.59 2.13 2.35
C GLY A 196 14.68 1.00 1.88
N LEU A 197 14.24 0.16 2.84
CA LEU A 197 13.00 -0.63 2.87
C LEU A 197 12.25 -0.81 1.53
N SER A 198 12.71 -1.76 0.71
CA SER A 198 11.90 -2.31 -0.39
C SER A 198 10.62 -2.93 0.17
N ALA A 199 9.49 -2.68 -0.47
CA ALA A 199 8.12 -3.09 -0.11
C ALA A 199 7.84 -4.62 -0.05
N TRP A 200 8.88 -5.45 0.09
CA TRP A 200 8.84 -6.91 0.23
C TRP A 200 9.64 -7.42 1.44
N THR A 201 10.14 -6.52 2.29
CA THR A 201 10.78 -6.90 3.55
C THR A 201 9.74 -7.58 4.43
N VAL A 202 9.86 -8.91 4.52
CA VAL A 202 9.17 -9.70 5.53
C VAL A 202 9.40 -9.04 6.88
N PRO A 203 8.35 -8.67 7.63
CA PRO A 203 8.52 -8.00 8.91
C PRO A 203 9.37 -8.87 9.84
N LEU A 204 10.45 -8.29 10.40
CA LEU A 204 11.44 -9.04 11.18
C LEU A 204 10.82 -9.76 12.39
N HIS A 205 9.79 -9.16 13.00
CA HIS A 205 9.06 -9.77 14.12
C HIS A 205 8.41 -11.10 13.73
N LYS A 206 7.89 -11.24 12.51
CA LYS A 206 7.29 -12.51 12.04
C LYS A 206 8.35 -13.60 11.90
N VAL A 207 9.54 -13.25 11.42
CA VAL A 207 10.66 -14.19 11.33
C VAL A 207 11.11 -14.65 12.72
N ARG A 208 11.21 -13.72 13.68
CA ARG A 208 11.56 -14.05 15.08
C ARG A 208 10.54 -14.98 15.73
N LEU A 209 9.25 -14.69 15.55
CA LEU A 209 8.16 -15.54 16.04
C LEU A 209 8.22 -16.96 15.45
N GLN A 210 8.51 -17.08 14.16
CA GLN A 210 8.62 -18.39 13.51
C GLN A 210 9.84 -19.18 13.94
N LYS A 211 11.01 -18.56 14.07
CA LYS A 211 12.23 -19.25 14.52
C LYS A 211 12.09 -19.81 15.93
N ASN A 212 11.32 -19.13 16.79
CA ASN A 212 11.08 -19.57 18.16
C ASN A 212 9.73 -20.29 18.33
N TYR A 213 9.06 -20.67 17.24
CA TYR A 213 7.71 -21.22 17.28
C TYR A 213 7.59 -22.43 18.21
N VAL A 214 8.55 -23.37 18.14
CA VAL A 214 8.56 -24.60 18.96
C VAL A 214 8.68 -24.29 20.45
N ASP A 215 9.56 -23.36 20.81
CA ASP A 215 9.79 -22.96 22.20
C ASP A 215 8.56 -22.22 22.75
N ILE A 216 7.95 -21.35 21.95
CA ILE A 216 6.75 -20.63 22.34
C ILE A 216 5.61 -21.62 22.59
N ILE A 217 5.28 -22.50 21.64
CA ILE A 217 4.13 -23.40 21.79
C ILE A 217 4.27 -24.40 22.93
N SER A 218 5.51 -24.73 23.33
CA SER A 218 5.78 -25.75 24.35
C SER A 218 5.84 -25.18 25.77
N ASN A 219 6.25 -23.91 25.92
CA ASN A 219 6.62 -23.37 27.22
C ASN A 219 5.64 -22.34 27.78
N ILE A 220 4.83 -21.65 26.96
CA ILE A 220 3.97 -20.57 27.47
C ILE A 220 2.62 -21.06 27.98
N LYS A 221 2.10 -20.35 28.98
CA LYS A 221 0.68 -20.35 29.37
C LYS A 221 0.02 -19.12 28.77
N HIS A 222 -0.90 -19.35 27.85
CA HIS A 222 -1.50 -18.28 27.04
C HIS A 222 -2.46 -17.35 27.80
N GLU A 223 -3.02 -17.75 28.94
CA GLU A 223 -4.16 -17.09 29.59
C GLU A 223 -3.85 -15.62 29.94
N ALA A 224 -2.80 -15.40 30.73
CA ALA A 224 -2.37 -14.06 31.12
C ALA A 224 -1.90 -13.20 29.93
N ILE A 225 -1.34 -13.85 28.91
CA ILE A 225 -0.85 -13.18 27.69
C ILE A 225 -2.02 -12.71 26.84
N VAL A 226 -3.04 -13.56 26.65
CA VAL A 226 -4.24 -13.24 25.87
C VAL A 226 -5.02 -12.12 26.56
N ASP A 227 -5.20 -12.19 27.89
CA ASP A 227 -5.87 -11.14 28.66
C ASP A 227 -5.15 -9.78 28.52
N HIS A 228 -3.81 -9.78 28.58
CA HIS A 228 -3.00 -8.57 28.33
C HIS A 228 -3.24 -8.02 26.92
N LEU A 229 -3.17 -8.87 25.89
CA LEU A 229 -3.33 -8.46 24.49
C LEU A 229 -4.75 -7.95 24.19
N ILE A 230 -5.79 -8.47 24.85
CA ILE A 230 -7.15 -7.92 24.78
C ILE A 230 -7.21 -6.55 25.47
N SER A 231 -6.59 -6.41 26.65
CA SER A 231 -6.56 -5.13 27.37
C SER A 231 -5.88 -4.00 26.58
N CYS A 232 -4.96 -4.36 25.68
CA CYS A 232 -4.31 -3.46 24.75
C CYS A 232 -5.06 -3.26 23.42
N GLU A 233 -6.26 -3.84 23.26
CA GLU A 233 -7.09 -3.82 22.05
C GLU A 233 -6.40 -4.46 20.82
N LEU A 234 -5.47 -5.38 21.04
CA LEU A 234 -4.72 -6.06 19.97
C LEU A 234 -5.35 -7.40 19.56
N LEU A 235 -6.12 -8.02 20.47
CA LEU A 235 -6.94 -9.19 20.22
C LEU A 235 -8.38 -8.91 20.63
N THR A 236 -9.32 -9.63 20.00
CA THR A 236 -10.74 -9.54 20.33
C THR A 236 -11.17 -10.64 21.30
N ILE A 237 -12.35 -10.48 21.92
CA ILE A 237 -12.96 -11.53 22.76
C ILE A 237 -13.23 -12.79 21.93
N ASP A 238 -13.58 -12.65 20.65
CA ASP A 238 -13.79 -13.78 19.74
C ASP A 238 -12.50 -14.56 19.48
N ASP A 239 -11.35 -13.87 19.44
CA ASP A 239 -10.04 -14.52 19.33
C ASP A 239 -9.73 -15.35 20.58
N GLN A 240 -10.00 -14.83 21.77
CA GLN A 240 -9.85 -15.58 23.03
C GLN A 240 -10.76 -16.81 23.04
N GLN A 241 -12.04 -16.68 22.67
CA GLN A 241 -12.95 -17.83 22.58
C GLN A 241 -12.44 -18.89 21.60
N THR A 242 -11.91 -18.47 20.45
CA THR A 242 -11.34 -19.37 19.44
C THR A 242 -10.10 -20.11 19.96
N ILE A 243 -9.24 -19.42 20.72
CA ILE A 243 -8.05 -20.02 21.32
C ILE A 243 -8.46 -21.00 22.44
N GLU A 244 -9.38 -20.58 23.33
CA GLU A 244 -9.84 -21.37 24.48
C GLU A 244 -10.65 -22.62 24.08
N ALA A 245 -11.27 -22.60 22.90
CA ALA A 245 -11.96 -23.77 22.35
C ALA A 245 -11.03 -24.95 22.03
N CYS A 246 -9.71 -24.74 21.94
CA CYS A 246 -8.75 -25.82 21.71
C CYS A 246 -8.50 -26.61 23.00
N PRO A 247 -8.53 -27.97 22.97
CA PRO A 247 -8.47 -28.78 24.19
C PRO A 247 -7.09 -28.82 24.85
N ALA A 248 -6.01 -28.76 24.08
CA ALA A 248 -4.64 -28.90 24.58
C ALA A 248 -3.90 -27.55 24.62
N GLN A 249 -3.12 -27.30 25.68
CA GLN A 249 -2.35 -26.05 25.84
C GLN A 249 -1.47 -25.74 24.62
N THR A 250 -0.83 -26.76 24.05
CA THR A 250 -0.02 -26.60 22.83
C THR A 250 -0.85 -26.15 21.64
N GLU A 251 -2.09 -26.59 21.49
CA GLU A 251 -2.98 -26.16 20.40
C GLU A 251 -3.50 -24.74 20.63
N LYS A 252 -3.80 -24.38 21.89
CA LYS A 252 -4.11 -22.99 22.26
C LYS A 252 -2.96 -22.05 21.90
N ASN A 253 -1.73 -22.42 22.25
CA ASN A 253 -0.53 -21.65 21.91
C ASN A 253 -0.30 -21.56 20.39
N ARG A 254 -0.60 -22.62 19.62
CA ARG A 254 -0.55 -22.57 18.15
C ARG A 254 -1.54 -21.55 17.60
N LYS A 255 -2.78 -21.53 18.09
CA LYS A 255 -3.79 -20.55 17.67
C LYS A 255 -3.40 -19.12 18.03
N LEU A 256 -2.83 -18.92 19.21
CA LEU A 256 -2.26 -17.62 19.59
C LEU A 256 -1.15 -17.21 18.60
N MET A 257 -0.22 -18.11 18.27
CA MET A 257 0.85 -17.83 17.29
C MET A 257 0.30 -17.51 15.90
N ASP A 258 -0.73 -18.22 15.45
CA ASP A 258 -1.39 -17.90 14.18
C ASP A 258 -1.92 -16.46 14.19
N ARG A 259 -2.53 -16.00 15.30
CA ARG A 259 -2.98 -14.60 15.44
C ARG A 259 -1.81 -13.62 15.43
N LEU A 260 -0.77 -13.86 16.24
CA LEU A 260 0.41 -12.99 16.34
C LEU A 260 1.12 -12.80 15.00
N LEU A 261 1.18 -13.83 14.15
CA LEU A 261 1.77 -13.76 12.81
C LEU A 261 0.96 -12.92 11.81
N HIS A 262 -0.33 -12.71 12.06
CA HIS A 262 -1.20 -11.85 11.26
C HIS A 262 -1.30 -10.44 11.82
N CYS A 263 -0.97 -10.24 13.10
CA CYS A 263 -0.91 -8.92 13.72
C CYS A 263 0.35 -8.14 13.29
N GLY A 264 0.30 -6.82 13.48
CA GLY A 264 1.42 -5.91 13.24
C GLY A 264 2.48 -5.91 14.34
N GLU A 265 3.53 -5.11 14.17
CA GLU A 265 4.69 -5.04 15.07
C GLU A 265 4.33 -4.62 16.50
N LYS A 266 3.34 -3.73 16.67
CA LYS A 266 2.83 -3.35 17.98
C LYS A 266 2.37 -4.56 18.80
N CYS A 267 1.70 -5.52 18.16
CA CYS A 267 1.21 -6.72 18.83
C CYS A 267 2.36 -7.63 19.28
N PHE A 268 3.42 -7.72 18.47
CA PHE A 268 4.63 -8.42 18.85
C PHE A 268 5.32 -7.80 20.08
N MET A 269 5.42 -6.47 20.15
CA MET A 269 6.03 -5.79 21.30
C MET A 269 5.22 -6.00 22.58
N GLU A 270 3.89 -5.90 22.52
CA GLU A 270 3.04 -6.17 23.68
C GLU A 270 3.04 -7.65 24.09
N PHE A 271 3.18 -8.57 23.15
CA PHE A 271 3.41 -9.98 23.44
C PHE A 271 4.71 -10.20 24.24
N LEU A 272 5.81 -9.54 23.84
CA LEU A 272 7.07 -9.61 24.61
C LEU A 272 6.92 -8.98 26.00
N ASN A 273 6.20 -7.87 26.13
CA ASN A 273 5.92 -7.25 27.43
C ASN A 273 5.09 -8.16 28.35
N ALA A 274 4.09 -8.83 27.80
CA ALA A 274 3.30 -9.82 28.54
C ALA A 274 4.17 -10.97 29.03
N LEU A 275 5.06 -11.50 28.19
CA LEU A 275 6.01 -12.54 28.60
C LEU A 275 6.97 -12.04 29.70
N ARG A 276 7.48 -10.81 29.61
CA ARG A 276 8.36 -10.24 30.65
C ARG A 276 7.66 -9.92 31.96
N SER A 277 6.33 -9.81 31.95
CA SER A 277 5.54 -9.56 33.16
C SER A 277 5.45 -10.80 34.06
N ASP A 278 5.76 -11.98 33.52
CA ASP A 278 5.91 -13.22 34.28
C ASP A 278 7.40 -13.59 34.32
N ASP A 279 7.98 -13.62 35.52
CA ASP A 279 9.40 -13.93 35.73
C ASP A 279 9.81 -15.27 35.09
N ILE A 280 8.85 -16.20 34.93
CA ILE A 280 9.08 -17.52 34.33
C ILE A 280 9.42 -17.42 32.83
N TYR A 281 8.89 -16.42 32.12
CA TYR A 281 9.05 -16.29 30.67
C TYR A 281 9.96 -15.12 30.25
N ALA A 282 10.52 -14.37 31.20
CA ALA A 282 11.40 -13.24 30.90
C ALA A 282 12.59 -13.64 30.01
N ASP A 283 13.21 -14.80 30.28
CA ASP A 283 14.32 -15.31 29.46
C ASP A 283 13.88 -15.67 28.04
N LEU A 284 12.69 -16.26 27.88
CA LEU A 284 12.13 -16.59 26.57
C LEU A 284 11.82 -15.32 25.76
N ALA A 285 11.28 -14.27 26.40
CA ALA A 285 11.04 -12.99 25.74
C ALA A 285 12.34 -12.38 25.19
N ASN A 286 13.39 -12.38 26.01
CA ASN A 286 14.70 -11.87 25.62
C ASN A 286 15.32 -12.72 24.49
N GLN A 287 15.18 -14.04 24.54
CA GLN A 287 15.60 -14.94 23.47
C GLN A 287 14.91 -14.61 22.14
N ILE A 288 13.59 -14.42 22.15
CA ILE A 288 12.81 -14.12 20.94
C ILE A 288 13.24 -12.77 20.34
N GLU A 289 13.37 -11.74 21.17
CA GLU A 289 13.76 -10.40 20.74
C GLU A 289 15.18 -10.35 20.15
N GLN A 290 16.12 -11.07 20.77
CA GLN A 290 17.52 -11.13 20.36
C GLN A 290 17.78 -12.16 19.24
N THR A 291 16.76 -12.91 18.81
CA THR A 291 16.91 -13.91 17.76
C THR A 291 17.40 -13.25 16.46
N GLY A 292 18.59 -13.67 16.03
CA GLY A 292 19.19 -13.21 14.77
C GLY A 292 18.35 -13.66 13.58
N VAL A 293 18.00 -12.70 12.73
CA VAL A 293 17.25 -12.94 11.48
C VAL A 293 18.25 -12.93 10.32
N THR A 294 18.30 -14.01 9.55
CA THR A 294 19.16 -14.13 8.37
C THR A 294 18.35 -14.01 7.08
N SER A 295 19.02 -13.75 5.96
CA SER A 295 18.40 -13.69 4.63
C SER A 295 17.71 -15.02 4.25
N ILE A 296 18.23 -16.16 4.73
CA ILE A 296 17.65 -17.48 4.49
C ILE A 296 16.31 -17.62 5.25
N ASP A 297 16.24 -17.11 6.47
CA ASP A 297 15.01 -17.16 7.29
C ASP A 297 13.88 -16.37 6.62
N ILE A 298 14.22 -15.21 6.07
CA ILE A 298 13.30 -14.34 5.30
C ILE A 298 12.77 -15.07 4.06
N ALA A 299 13.66 -15.70 3.29
CA ALA A 299 13.28 -16.45 2.07
C ALA A 299 12.38 -17.66 2.38
N ASN A 300 12.66 -18.38 3.48
CA ASN A 300 11.84 -19.50 3.92
C ASN A 300 10.42 -19.04 4.26
N LEU A 301 10.28 -17.91 4.95
CA LEU A 301 8.98 -17.36 5.30
C LEU A 301 8.19 -16.93 4.05
N GLN A 302 8.84 -16.29 3.08
CA GLN A 302 8.20 -15.96 1.79
C GLN A 302 7.72 -17.20 1.02
N SER A 303 8.49 -18.29 1.06
CA SER A 303 8.08 -19.55 0.44
C SER A 303 6.86 -20.19 1.12
N CYS A 304 6.66 -19.95 2.43
CA CYS A 304 5.49 -20.45 3.13
C CYS A 304 4.23 -19.65 2.76
N TYR A 305 4.32 -18.32 2.68
CA TYR A 305 3.19 -17.47 2.28
C TYR A 305 2.72 -17.68 0.84
N THR A 306 3.62 -18.03 -0.06
CA THR A 306 3.29 -18.30 -1.48
C THR A 306 2.58 -19.64 -1.70
N LYS A 307 2.53 -20.52 -0.70
CA LYS A 307 1.91 -21.85 -0.77
C LYS A 307 0.57 -21.96 -0.04
N MET A 308 0.18 -20.93 0.71
CA MET A 308 -1.11 -20.81 1.38
C MET A 308 -2.12 -20.12 0.47
#